data_AF-A0AAN7P3S0-F1
#
_entry.id   AF-A0AAN7P3S0-F1
#
_cell.length_a   1.000
_cell.length_b   1.000
_cell.length_c   1.000
_cell.angle_alpha   90.00
_cell.angle_beta   90.00
_cell.angle_gamma   90.00
#
_symmetry.space_group_name_H-M   'P 1'
#
loop_
_entity.id
_entity.type
_entity.pdbx_description
1 polymer ?
#
loop_
_entity_poly.entity_id
_entity_poly.type
_entity_poly.pdbx_seq_one_letter_code
_entity_poly.pdbx_strand_id
1 'polypeptide(L)'
;MKRYSYADESIGCRAKASQVHVHFKNTVETAHVLRGMTIQRALAYLKNVIARKECVPFRKFKGGVGRCAQAKAFKVTQGRWPKKSAKYLMDLLKNAISNAEYKGIDSDNLRVTRIQVNPSQVNHRRTFRAHGRITPYMGHHCHLEVVLSEQKA
;
A
#
# COMPACT_ATOMS: atom_id res chain seq x y z
N MET A 1 5.99 -21.54 -6.58
CA MET A 1 6.23 -20.15 -7.03
C MET A 1 5.01 -19.30 -6.68
N LYS A 2 5.17 -18.13 -6.04
CA LYS A 2 4.02 -17.26 -5.71
C LYS A 2 3.57 -16.54 -6.98
N ARG A 3 2.39 -16.89 -7.52
CA ARG A 3 1.82 -16.23 -8.70
C ARG A 3 1.51 -14.76 -8.41
N TYR A 4 1.82 -13.90 -9.37
CA TYR A 4 1.38 -12.51 -9.41
C TYR A 4 0.07 -12.44 -10.21
N SER A 5 -0.76 -11.44 -9.94
CA SER A 5 -1.97 -11.20 -10.75
C SER A 5 -1.66 -10.69 -12.17
N TYR A 6 -0.46 -10.14 -12.37
CA TYR A 6 0.00 -9.58 -13.64
C TYR A 6 1.05 -10.50 -14.26
N ALA A 7 0.88 -10.78 -15.56
CA ALA A 7 1.56 -11.87 -16.25
C ALA A 7 2.88 -11.48 -16.94
N ASP A 8 3.08 -10.22 -17.37
CA ASP A 8 4.31 -9.87 -18.09
C ASP A 8 5.51 -9.81 -17.14
N GLU A 9 6.43 -10.75 -17.32
CA GLU A 9 7.67 -10.85 -16.56
C GLU A 9 8.83 -10.08 -17.22
N SER A 10 8.70 -9.81 -18.51
CA SER A 10 9.78 -9.32 -19.39
C SER A 10 10.03 -7.81 -19.30
N ILE A 11 9.05 -7.01 -18.84
CA ILE A 11 9.10 -5.53 -18.94
C ILE A 11 9.30 -4.87 -17.56
N GLY A 12 9.55 -5.63 -16.49
CA GLY A 12 9.65 -5.02 -15.17
C GLY A 12 10.16 -5.84 -13.99
N CYS A 13 10.15 -5.16 -12.84
CA CYS A 13 10.56 -5.68 -11.54
C CYS A 13 9.36 -5.89 -10.64
N ARG A 14 9.34 -7.01 -9.92
CA ARG A 14 8.22 -7.42 -9.09
C ARG A 14 8.67 -7.62 -7.65
N ALA A 15 7.82 -7.24 -6.72
CA ALA A 15 7.97 -7.63 -5.32
C ALA A 15 6.61 -7.99 -4.71
N LYS A 16 6.62 -8.98 -3.82
CA LYS A 16 5.42 -9.48 -3.15
C LYS A 16 5.68 -9.68 -1.67
N ALA A 17 4.75 -9.22 -0.84
CA ALA A 17 4.71 -9.51 0.58
C ALA A 17 3.39 -10.25 0.91
N SER A 18 3.50 -11.44 1.49
CA SER A 18 2.34 -12.25 1.86
C SER A 18 2.02 -12.12 3.35
N GLN A 19 0.73 -12.17 3.72
CA GLN A 19 0.26 -12.18 5.12
C GLN A 19 0.82 -11.01 5.95
N VAL A 20 0.81 -9.82 5.36
CA VAL A 20 1.31 -8.61 6.01
C VAL A 20 0.34 -8.16 7.09
N HIS A 21 0.83 -8.03 8.32
CA HIS A 21 0.03 -7.68 9.50
C HIS A 21 -0.34 -6.19 9.56
N VAL A 22 -1.10 -5.72 8.57
CA VAL A 22 -1.55 -4.33 8.46
C VAL A 22 -3.02 -4.30 8.04
N HIS A 23 -3.74 -3.28 8.49
CA HIS A 23 -5.16 -3.12 8.20
C HIS A 23 -5.42 -2.97 6.69
N PHE A 24 -6.05 -3.98 6.09
CA PHE A 24 -6.32 -4.08 4.66
C PHE A 24 -6.84 -2.78 4.03
N LYS A 25 -7.92 -2.20 4.58
CA LYS A 25 -8.57 -1.01 4.01
C LYS A 25 -7.64 0.21 3.95
N ASN A 26 -6.80 0.39 4.96
CA ASN A 26 -5.86 1.52 4.99
C ASN A 26 -4.77 1.32 3.93
N THR A 27 -4.29 0.08 3.81
CA THR A 27 -3.25 -0.26 2.86
C THR A 27 -3.71 -0.14 1.42
N VAL A 28 -4.98 -0.48 1.13
CA VAL A 28 -5.61 -0.27 -0.18
C VAL A 28 -5.58 1.22 -0.56
N GLU A 29 -6.06 2.10 0.31
CA GLU A 29 -6.09 3.55 0.03
C GLU A 29 -4.68 4.13 -0.15
N THR A 30 -3.72 3.74 0.69
CA THR A 30 -2.32 4.16 0.51
C THR A 30 -1.72 3.67 -0.80
N ALA A 31 -1.97 2.41 -1.16
CA ALA A 31 -1.37 1.80 -2.34
C ALA A 31 -1.90 2.45 -3.61
N HIS A 32 -3.20 2.75 -3.68
CA HIS A 32 -3.80 3.37 -4.86
C HIS A 32 -3.17 4.70 -5.25
N VAL A 33 -2.69 5.49 -4.27
CA VAL A 33 -2.05 6.78 -4.51
C VAL A 33 -0.68 6.62 -5.18
N LEU A 34 0.03 5.54 -4.87
CA LEU A 34 1.37 5.30 -5.41
C LEU A 34 1.36 4.93 -6.89
N ARG A 35 0.21 4.46 -7.41
CA ARG A 35 0.09 4.04 -8.80
C ARG A 35 0.38 5.21 -9.73
N GLY A 36 1.32 5.02 -10.64
CA GLY A 36 1.73 6.03 -11.61
C GLY A 36 2.70 7.07 -11.07
N MET A 37 3.19 6.98 -9.83
CA MET A 37 4.29 7.80 -9.34
C MET A 37 5.65 7.24 -9.78
N THR A 38 6.63 8.12 -9.99
CA THR A 38 8.04 7.72 -10.04
C THR A 38 8.47 7.17 -8.68
N ILE A 39 9.46 6.29 -8.66
CA ILE A 39 9.90 5.64 -7.43
C ILE A 39 10.40 6.66 -6.40
N GLN A 40 11.18 7.65 -6.84
CA GLN A 40 11.68 8.73 -5.99
C GLN A 40 10.52 9.50 -5.33
N ARG A 41 9.50 9.89 -6.10
CA ARG A 41 8.31 10.58 -5.59
C ARG A 41 7.50 9.69 -4.63
N ALA A 42 7.34 8.40 -4.95
CA ALA A 42 6.61 7.44 -4.12
C ALA A 42 7.27 7.28 -2.74
N LEU A 43 8.60 7.13 -2.69
CA LEU A 43 9.33 7.05 -1.42
C LEU A 43 9.25 8.35 -0.62
N ALA A 44 9.41 9.50 -1.27
CA ALA A 44 9.26 10.81 -0.63
C ALA A 44 7.85 11.01 -0.06
N TYR A 45 6.83 10.64 -0.84
CA TYR A 45 5.42 10.69 -0.42
C TYR A 45 5.19 9.86 0.85
N LEU A 46 5.64 8.59 0.87
CA LEU A 46 5.46 7.71 2.03
C LEU A 46 6.18 8.23 3.28
N LYS A 47 7.38 8.81 3.13
CA LYS A 47 8.08 9.50 4.22
C LYS A 47 7.26 10.70 4.74
N ASN A 48 6.68 11.50 3.84
CA ASN A 48 5.84 12.63 4.19
C ASN A 48 4.54 12.21 4.88
N VAL A 49 3.94 11.09 4.50
CA VAL A 49 2.78 10.51 5.20
C VAL A 49 3.13 10.08 6.62
N ILE A 50 4.30 9.46 6.82
CA ILE A 50 4.79 9.10 8.15
C ILE A 50 5.02 10.34 9.02
N ALA A 51 5.54 11.41 8.42
CA ALA A 51 5.75 12.71 9.06
C ALA A 51 4.50 13.59 9.15
N ARG A 52 3.34 13.12 8.67
CA ARG A 52 2.06 13.84 8.60
C ARG A 52 2.06 15.14 7.78
N LYS A 53 3.02 15.30 6.87
CA LYS A 53 3.13 16.46 5.97
C LYS A 53 2.21 16.33 4.75
N GLU A 54 2.00 15.12 4.26
CA GLU A 54 1.07 14.81 3.18
C GLU A 54 0.08 13.74 3.63
N CYS A 55 -1.21 13.92 3.32
CA CYS A 55 -2.25 12.96 3.71
C CYS A 55 -2.52 11.94 2.61
N VAL A 56 -3.00 10.77 3.01
CA VAL A 56 -3.54 9.77 2.09
C VAL A 56 -5.01 10.07 1.86
N PRO A 57 -5.46 10.31 0.61
CA PRO A 57 -6.88 10.43 0.30
C PRO A 57 -7.59 9.09 0.48
N PHE A 58 -8.76 9.10 1.15
CA PHE A 58 -9.60 7.90 1.30
C PHE A 58 -10.79 8.02 0.34
N ARG A 59 -10.85 7.14 -0.67
CA ARG A 59 -11.89 7.16 -1.72
C ARG A 59 -12.92 6.05 -1.56
N LYS A 60 -12.48 4.80 -1.43
CA LYS A 60 -13.36 3.62 -1.35
C LYS A 60 -13.83 3.38 0.08
N PHE A 61 -12.90 3.36 1.04
CA PHE A 61 -13.18 3.06 2.44
C PHE A 61 -13.28 4.34 3.30
N LYS A 62 -14.22 5.23 2.96
CA LYS A 62 -14.32 6.58 3.54
C LYS A 62 -15.32 6.74 4.71
N GLY A 63 -15.92 5.65 5.19
CA GLY A 63 -16.90 5.69 6.29
C GLY A 63 -16.29 6.22 7.60
N GLY A 64 -16.82 7.33 8.12
CA GLY A 64 -16.35 7.95 9.36
C GLY A 64 -14.94 8.56 9.30
N VAL A 65 -14.41 8.82 8.10
CA VAL A 65 -13.09 9.46 7.94
C VAL A 65 -13.23 10.98 8.06
N GLY A 66 -12.40 11.58 8.91
CA GLY A 66 -12.36 13.03 9.10
C GLY A 66 -11.92 13.78 7.83
N ARG A 67 -12.35 15.04 7.70
CA ARG A 67 -11.92 15.93 6.62
C ARG A 67 -10.52 16.48 6.92
N CYS A 68 -9.72 16.68 5.89
CA CYS A 68 -8.36 17.20 6.02
C CYS A 68 -8.07 18.23 4.91
N ALA A 69 -7.44 19.35 5.26
CA ALA A 69 -7.07 20.37 4.27
C ALA A 69 -6.07 19.85 3.22
N GLN A 70 -5.13 18.97 3.61
CA GLN A 70 -4.16 18.36 2.70
C GLN A 70 -4.82 17.52 1.61
N ALA A 71 -6.04 17.02 1.85
CA ALA A 71 -6.78 16.18 0.91
C ALA A 71 -7.20 16.97 -0.36
N LYS A 72 -7.24 18.31 -0.28
CA LYS A 72 -7.53 19.20 -1.41
C LYS A 72 -6.61 18.96 -2.60
N ALA A 73 -5.33 18.64 -2.37
CA ALA A 73 -4.36 18.32 -3.41
C ALA A 73 -4.81 17.13 -4.29
N PHE A 74 -5.60 16.22 -3.72
CA PHE A 74 -6.12 15.03 -4.39
C PHE A 74 -7.56 15.20 -4.89
N LYS A 75 -8.10 16.43 -4.87
CA LYS A 75 -9.49 16.75 -5.20
C LYS A 75 -10.50 15.94 -4.38
N VAL A 76 -10.17 15.67 -3.12
CA VAL A 76 -11.05 14.99 -2.15
C VAL A 76 -11.07 15.75 -0.83
N THR A 77 -12.10 15.49 -0.01
CA THR A 77 -12.26 16.17 1.29
C THR A 77 -11.73 15.35 2.46
N GLN A 78 -11.68 14.03 2.34
CA GLN A 78 -11.35 13.09 3.42
C GLN A 78 -9.96 12.48 3.22
N GLY A 79 -9.17 12.43 4.30
CA GLY A 79 -7.83 11.85 4.27
C GLY A 79 -7.27 11.56 5.67
N ARG A 80 -6.27 10.66 5.74
CA ARG A 80 -5.59 10.25 6.98
C ARG A 80 -4.10 9.97 6.76
N TRP A 81 -3.38 9.70 7.84
CA TRP A 81 -1.95 9.33 7.84
C TRP A 81 -1.71 7.91 8.39
N PRO A 82 -2.01 6.85 7.62
CA PRO A 82 -1.81 5.47 8.04
C PRO A 82 -0.32 5.08 8.08
N LYS A 83 0.37 5.45 9.17
CA LYS A 83 1.81 5.24 9.38
C LYS A 83 2.26 3.78 9.18
N LYS A 84 1.48 2.81 9.68
CA LYS A 84 1.83 1.38 9.56
C LYS A 84 1.81 0.94 8.10
N SER A 85 0.74 1.24 7.35
CA SER A 85 0.65 0.94 5.92
C SER A 85 1.75 1.60 5.11
N ALA A 86 2.07 2.87 5.39
CA ALA A 86 3.13 3.59 4.69
C ALA A 86 4.51 2.94 4.88
N LYS A 87 4.83 2.48 6.11
CA LYS A 87 6.10 1.80 6.39
C LYS A 87 6.25 0.50 5.59
N TYR A 88 5.24 -0.38 5.62
CA TYR A 88 5.29 -1.64 4.89
C TYR A 88 5.34 -1.46 3.37
N LEU A 89 4.65 -0.45 2.83
CA LEU A 89 4.74 -0.12 1.41
C LEU A 89 6.11 0.43 1.02
N MET A 90 6.72 1.25 1.89
CA MET A 90 8.08 1.76 1.66
C MET A 90 9.10 0.62 1.64
N ASP A 91 8.99 -0.33 2.57
CA ASP A 91 9.88 -1.50 2.63
C ASP A 91 9.69 -2.41 1.40
N LEU A 92 8.43 -2.57 0.92
CA LEU A 92 8.15 -3.32 -0.31
C LEU A 92 8.74 -2.64 -1.55
N LEU A 93 8.67 -1.31 -1.65
CA LEU A 93 9.27 -0.57 -2.76
C LEU A 93 10.80 -0.67 -2.75
N LYS A 94 11.44 -0.57 -1.58
CA LYS A 94 12.90 -0.77 -1.46
C LYS A 94 13.32 -2.14 -1.96
N ASN A 95 12.59 -3.18 -1.58
CA ASN A 95 12.85 -4.53 -2.08
C ASN A 95 12.67 -4.63 -3.62
N ALA A 96 11.66 -3.96 -4.17
CA ALA A 96 11.45 -3.92 -5.61
C ALA A 96 12.57 -3.19 -6.37
N ILE A 97 13.17 -2.15 -5.76
CA ILE A 97 14.34 -1.45 -6.30
C ILE A 97 15.56 -2.36 -6.29
N SER A 98 15.85 -3.04 -5.18
CA SER A 98 16.96 -4.00 -5.12
C SER A 98 16.82 -5.12 -6.15
N ASN A 99 15.60 -5.57 -6.44
CA ASN A 99 15.33 -6.52 -7.53
C ASN A 99 15.60 -5.92 -8.93
N ALA A 100 15.44 -4.61 -9.10
CA ALA A 100 15.73 -3.93 -10.36
C ALA A 100 17.23 -3.75 -10.58
N GLU A 101 17.94 -3.33 -9.53
CA GLU A 101 19.40 -3.24 -9.53
C GLU A 101 20.02 -4.60 -9.87
N TYR A 102 19.52 -5.69 -9.28
CA TYR A 102 19.96 -7.05 -9.60
C TYR A 102 19.73 -7.44 -11.08
N LYS A 103 18.67 -6.93 -11.71
CA LYS A 103 18.38 -7.16 -13.12
C LYS A 103 19.12 -6.21 -14.07
N GLY A 104 19.88 -5.24 -13.55
CA GLY A 104 20.54 -4.21 -14.35
C GLY A 104 19.58 -3.17 -14.97
N ILE A 105 18.38 -3.03 -14.42
CA ILE A 105 17.40 -2.02 -14.83
C ILE A 105 17.71 -0.71 -14.12
N ASP A 106 17.66 0.41 -14.85
CA ASP A 106 17.97 1.71 -14.27
C ASP A 106 16.92 2.12 -13.22
N SER A 107 17.35 2.24 -11.98
CA SER A 107 16.50 2.52 -10.82
C SER A 107 15.85 3.90 -10.87
N ASP A 108 16.46 4.88 -11.55
CA ASP A 108 15.99 6.26 -11.58
C ASP A 108 14.78 6.44 -12.52
N ASN A 109 14.74 5.65 -13.59
CA ASN A 109 13.66 5.67 -14.58
C ASN A 109 12.48 4.74 -14.25
N LEU A 110 12.45 4.18 -13.04
CA LEU A 110 11.38 3.29 -12.59
C LEU A 110 10.12 4.05 -12.16
N ARG A 111 8.98 3.50 -12.57
CA ARG A 111 7.65 3.95 -12.18
C ARG A 111 6.84 2.81 -11.56
N VAL A 112 5.97 3.15 -10.61
CA VAL A 112 5.01 2.19 -10.04
C VAL A 112 3.87 1.98 -11.03
N THR A 113 3.98 0.94 -11.85
CA THR A 113 3.00 0.63 -12.90
C THR A 113 1.77 -0.02 -12.30
N ARG A 114 1.97 -1.03 -11.46
CA ARG A 114 0.87 -1.74 -10.81
C ARG A 114 1.17 -1.96 -9.35
N ILE A 115 0.16 -1.71 -8.54
CA ILE A 115 0.15 -2.05 -7.13
C ILE A 115 -1.22 -2.62 -6.79
N GLN A 116 -1.19 -3.77 -6.13
CA GLN A 116 -2.37 -4.51 -5.75
C GLN A 116 -2.27 -4.94 -4.28
N VAL A 117 -3.40 -4.81 -3.60
CA VAL A 117 -3.57 -5.20 -2.20
C VAL A 117 -4.75 -6.15 -2.15
N ASN A 118 -4.49 -7.40 -1.76
CA ASN A 118 -5.51 -8.43 -1.62
C ASN A 118 -5.76 -8.74 -0.14
N PRO A 119 -6.99 -9.07 0.28
CA PRO A 119 -7.25 -9.50 1.64
C PRO A 119 -6.53 -10.82 1.92
N SER A 120 -6.05 -10.99 3.15
CA SER A 120 -5.46 -12.24 3.63
C SER A 120 -6.42 -12.98 4.56
N GLN A 121 -5.99 -14.14 5.06
CA GLN A 121 -6.72 -14.89 6.08
C GLN A 121 -6.99 -14.00 7.30
N VAL A 122 -8.20 -14.14 7.85
CA VAL A 122 -8.65 -13.36 9.00
C VAL A 122 -8.19 -14.03 10.28
N ASN A 123 -7.51 -13.28 11.15
CA ASN A 123 -7.13 -13.77 12.47
C ASN A 123 -8.32 -13.63 13.42
N HIS A 124 -8.72 -14.71 14.07
CA HIS A 124 -9.87 -14.73 14.98
C HIS A 124 -9.42 -14.68 16.43
N ARG A 125 -10.00 -13.76 17.20
CA ARG A 125 -9.92 -13.67 18.66
C ARG A 125 -11.32 -13.48 19.24
N ARG A 126 -11.45 -13.58 20.56
CA ARG A 126 -12.73 -13.42 21.27
C ARG A 126 -12.77 -12.07 21.98
N THR A 127 -13.92 -11.42 21.96
CA THR A 127 -14.26 -10.28 22.83
C THR A 127 -15.44 -10.67 23.70
N PHE A 128 -15.24 -10.63 25.01
CA PHE A 128 -16.31 -10.81 26.00
C PHE A 128 -17.15 -9.53 26.09
N ARG A 129 -18.47 -9.68 26.17
CA ARG A 129 -19.44 -8.59 26.18
C ARG A 129 -20.43 -8.78 27.33
N ALA A 130 -21.21 -7.73 27.61
CA ALA A 130 -22.26 -7.76 28.63
C ALA A 130 -23.21 -8.96 28.44
N HIS A 131 -23.68 -9.48 29.58
CA HIS A 131 -24.54 -10.66 29.70
C HIS A 131 -23.92 -11.95 29.16
N GLY A 132 -22.60 -12.15 29.35
CA GLY A 132 -21.91 -13.39 28.98
C GLY A 132 -21.75 -13.63 27.47
N ARG A 133 -22.09 -12.63 26.62
CA ARG A 133 -21.98 -12.76 25.17
C ARG A 133 -20.53 -12.79 24.71
N ILE A 134 -20.22 -13.64 23.73
CA ILE A 134 -18.90 -13.70 23.09
C ILE A 134 -19.05 -13.31 21.63
N THR A 135 -18.35 -12.25 21.23
CA THR A 135 -18.33 -11.75 19.85
C THR A 135 -16.91 -11.87 19.25
N PRO A 136 -16.77 -12.03 17.93
CA PRO A 136 -15.46 -12.17 17.30
C PRO A 136 -14.71 -10.83 17.26
N TYR A 137 -13.40 -10.89 17.48
CA TYR A 137 -12.46 -9.80 17.23
C TYR A 137 -11.49 -10.20 16.13
N MET A 138 -11.66 -9.60 14.96
CA MET A 138 -11.02 -10.06 13.73
C MET A 138 -9.88 -9.14 13.30
N GLY A 139 -8.73 -9.73 12.97
CA GLY A 139 -7.61 -9.05 12.33
C GLY A 139 -7.67 -9.21 10.81
N HIS A 140 -7.87 -8.12 10.07
CA HIS A 140 -7.89 -8.12 8.62
C HIS A 140 -6.53 -7.73 8.04
N HIS A 141 -5.73 -8.74 7.70
CA HIS A 141 -4.39 -8.61 7.11
C HIS A 141 -4.46 -8.58 5.58
N CYS A 142 -3.32 -8.35 4.91
CA CYS A 142 -3.28 -8.22 3.45
C CYS A 142 -2.07 -8.88 2.79
N HIS A 143 -2.23 -9.24 1.52
CA HIS A 143 -1.13 -9.55 0.59
C HIS A 143 -0.87 -8.32 -0.27
N LEU A 144 0.41 -7.98 -0.47
CA LEU A 144 0.84 -6.84 -1.26
C LEU A 144 1.64 -7.32 -2.47
N GLU A 145 1.33 -6.75 -3.62
CA GLU A 145 2.04 -7.00 -4.88
C GLU A 145 2.35 -5.66 -5.52
N VAL A 146 3.60 -5.47 -5.94
CA VAL A 146 4.03 -4.30 -6.70
C VAL A 146 4.77 -4.75 -7.96
N VAL A 147 4.53 -4.02 -9.04
CA VAL A 147 5.22 -4.16 -10.32
C VAL A 147 5.72 -2.78 -10.72
N LEU A 148 7.01 -2.70 -10.96
CA LEU A 148 7.72 -1.54 -11.47
C LEU A 148 8.09 -1.80 -12.92
N SER A 149 7.96 -0.79 -13.77
CA SER A 149 8.51 -0.83 -15.12
C SER A 149 9.26 0.47 -15.42
N GLU A 150 10.18 0.41 -16.37
CA GLU A 150 10.80 1.60 -16.92
C GLU A 150 9.75 2.47 -17.62
N GLN A 151 9.91 3.79 -17.48
CA GLN A 151 9.19 4.73 -18.30
C GLN A 151 9.88 4.81 -19.67
N LYS A 152 9.28 4.19 -20.69
CA LYS A 152 9.66 4.50 -22.08
C LYS A 152 9.25 5.94 -22.36
N ALA A 153 10.21 6.75 -22.82
CA ALA A 153 9.97 8.12 -23.29
C ALA A 153 8.95 8.14 -24.42
#